data_AF-A0A2E9E6G5-F1
#
_entry.id   AF-A0A2E9E6G5-F1
#
_cell.length_a   1.000
_cell.length_b   1.000
_cell.length_c   1.000
_cell.angle_alpha   90.00
_cell.angle_beta   90.00
_cell.angle_gamma   90.00
#
_symmetry.space_group_name_H-M   'P 1'
#
loop_
_entity.id
_entity.type
_entity.pdbx_description
1 polymer ?
#
loop_
_entity_poly.entity_id
_entity_poly.type
_entity_poly.pdbx_seq_one_letter_code
_entity_poly.pdbx_strand_id
1 'polypeptide(L)'
;MGNYELLVSILAGSLRDPILWIVAAIFGWDLERRLTQTVQFLIVAGFIWGCIRVAVYSSFGTSLTAGQGLMILAVCVGLMCLVGSTIRLGRQHLKRIEK
;
A
#
# COMPACT_ATOMS: atom_id res chain seq x y z
N MET A 1 -8.82 16.21 17.56
CA MET A 1 -9.06 15.17 16.54
C MET A 1 -9.16 13.84 17.24
N GLY A 2 -10.29 13.15 17.12
CA GLY A 2 -10.41 11.79 17.65
C GLY A 2 -9.53 10.83 16.84
N ASN A 3 -9.06 9.74 17.46
CA ASN A 3 -8.25 8.72 16.78
C ASN A 3 -8.92 8.20 15.48
N TYR A 4 -10.26 8.17 15.45
CA TYR A 4 -11.03 7.76 14.27
C TYR A 4 -10.92 8.75 13.11
N GLU A 5 -10.91 10.07 13.35
CA GLU A 5 -10.80 11.09 12.30
C GLU A 5 -9.44 11.04 11.62
N LEU A 6 -8.39 10.84 12.42
CA LEU A 6 -7.03 10.65 11.92
C LEU A 6 -6.97 9.40 11.03
N LEU A 7 -7.56 8.29 11.49
CA LEU A 7 -7.56 7.02 10.77
C LEU A 7 -8.33 7.12 9.44
N VAL A 8 -9.49 7.78 9.44
CA VAL A 8 -10.26 8.06 8.21
C VAL A 8 -9.48 8.95 7.25
N SER A 9 -8.80 9.99 7.76
CA SER A 9 -7.96 10.87 6.93
C SER A 9 -6.78 10.12 6.30
N ILE A 10 -6.10 9.27 7.08
CA ILE A 10 -4.99 8.43 6.61
C ILE A 10 -5.48 7.44 5.55
N LEU A 11 -6.61 6.76 5.79
CA LEU A 11 -7.18 5.81 4.84
C LEU A 11 -7.64 6.50 3.56
N ALA A 12 -8.38 7.60 3.67
CA ALA A 12 -8.85 8.36 2.51
C ALA A 12 -7.69 8.94 1.69
N GLY A 13 -6.65 9.44 2.36
CA GLY A 13 -5.43 9.91 1.72
C GLY A 13 -4.68 8.78 1.01
N SER A 14 -4.57 7.62 1.65
CA SER A 14 -3.86 6.45 1.10
C SER A 14 -4.60 5.79 -0.06
N LEU A 15 -5.94 5.74 -0.01
CA LEU A 15 -6.76 5.22 -1.11
C LEU A 15 -6.75 6.12 -2.35
N ARG A 16 -6.54 7.44 -2.17
CA ARG A 16 -6.40 8.39 -3.28
C ARG A 16 -4.97 8.52 -3.80
N ASP A 17 -4.06 7.71 -3.28
CA ASP A 17 -2.64 7.80 -3.58
C ASP A 17 -2.30 7.14 -4.92
N PRO A 18 -1.93 7.90 -5.97
CA PRO A 18 -1.67 7.33 -7.28
C PRO A 18 -0.45 6.39 -7.27
N ILE A 19 0.53 6.62 -6.39
CA ILE A 19 1.74 5.80 -6.32
C ILE A 19 1.41 4.39 -5.82
N LEU A 20 0.49 4.30 -4.85
CA LEU A 20 -0.01 3.01 -4.38
C LEU A 20 -0.61 2.20 -5.53
N TRP A 21 -1.51 2.80 -6.31
CA TRP A 21 -2.17 2.13 -7.43
C TRP A 21 -1.20 1.74 -8.54
N ILE A 22 -0.28 2.64 -8.92
CA ILE A 22 0.69 2.40 -9.99
C ILE A 22 1.61 1.23 -9.64
N VAL A 23 2.23 1.27 -8.46
CA VAL A 23 3.21 0.25 -8.06
C VAL A 23 2.50 -1.09 -7.82
N ALA A 24 1.33 -1.08 -7.15
CA ALA A 24 0.55 -2.30 -6.96
C ALA A 24 0.11 -2.93 -8.29
N ALA A 25 -0.30 -2.11 -9.28
CA ALA A 25 -0.69 -2.60 -10.60
C ALA A 25 0.50 -3.19 -11.37
N ILE A 26 1.64 -2.49 -11.42
CA ILE A 26 2.82 -2.96 -12.16
C ILE A 26 3.31 -4.30 -11.61
N PHE A 27 3.52 -4.39 -10.29
CA PHE A 27 4.02 -5.63 -9.67
C PHE A 27 2.95 -6.71 -9.55
N GLY A 28 1.68 -6.33 -9.39
CA GLY A 28 0.56 -7.27 -9.40
C GLY A 28 0.34 -7.92 -10.77
N TRP A 29 0.59 -7.19 -11.86
CA TRP A 29 0.39 -7.70 -13.22
C TRP A 29 1.49 -8.65 -13.70
N ASP A 30 2.70 -8.55 -13.13
CA ASP A 30 3.85 -9.38 -13.49
C ASP A 30 3.70 -10.83 -13.00
N LEU A 31 3.19 -11.71 -13.87
CA LEU A 31 3.01 -13.13 -13.56
C LEU A 31 4.30 -13.96 -13.66
N GLU A 32 5.40 -13.43 -14.20
CA GLU A 32 6.64 -14.19 -14.39
C GLU A 32 7.37 -14.41 -13.06
N ARG A 33 7.28 -13.43 -12.15
CA ARG A 33 7.86 -13.54 -10.81
C ARG A 33 7.09 -14.54 -9.95
N ARG A 34 7.77 -15.12 -8.95
CA ARG A 34 7.09 -15.91 -7.91
C ARG A 34 6.20 -14.99 -7.06
N LEU A 35 5.09 -15.52 -6.54
CA LEU A 35 4.17 -14.78 -5.67
C LEU A 35 4.91 -14.22 -4.45
N THR A 36 5.78 -15.01 -3.82
CA THR A 36 6.57 -14.60 -2.65
C THR A 36 7.45 -13.38 -2.95
N GLN A 37 8.11 -13.35 -4.11
CA GLN A 37 8.94 -12.22 -4.52
C GLN A 37 8.09 -10.96 -4.73
N THR A 38 6.94 -11.12 -5.36
CA THR A 38 6.00 -10.00 -5.60
C THR A 38 5.52 -9.40 -4.28
N VAL A 39 5.11 -10.25 -3.34
CA VAL A 39 4.68 -9.81 -2.01
C VAL A 39 5.83 -9.13 -1.27
N GLN A 40 7.05 -9.67 -1.31
CA GLN A 40 8.23 -9.02 -0.73
C GLN A 40 8.47 -7.62 -1.32
N PHE A 41 8.38 -7.46 -2.64
CA PHE A 41 8.48 -6.15 -3.30
C PHE A 41 7.40 -5.19 -2.83
N LEU A 42 6.14 -5.63 -2.75
CA LEU A 42 5.03 -4.81 -2.28
C LEU A 42 5.19 -4.39 -0.82
N ILE A 43 5.71 -5.28 0.05
CA ILE A 43 6.03 -4.95 1.45
C ILE A 43 7.09 -3.86 1.51
N VAL A 44 8.21 -4.02 0.80
CA VAL A 44 9.31 -3.04 0.80
C VAL A 44 8.84 -1.71 0.23
N ALA A 45 8.11 -1.72 -0.89
CA ALA A 45 7.57 -0.51 -1.49
C ALA A 45 6.57 0.19 -0.56
N GLY A 46 5.66 -0.56 0.07
CA GLY A 46 4.70 -0.01 1.01
C GLY A 46 5.34 0.54 2.28
N PHE A 47 6.45 -0.07 2.72
CA PHE A 47 7.23 0.41 3.85
C PHE A 47 7.92 1.74 3.53
N ILE A 48 8.65 1.80 2.41
CA ILE A 48 9.32 3.03 1.95
C ILE A 48 8.29 4.15 1.78
N TRP A 49 7.16 3.84 1.14
CA TRP A 49 6.08 4.81 0.94
C TRP A 49 5.44 5.26 2.24
N GLY A 50 5.19 4.33 3.17
CA GLY A 50 4.69 4.65 4.51
C GLY A 50 5.63 5.58 5.28
N CYS A 51 6.95 5.35 5.22
CA CYS A 51 7.96 6.24 5.81
C CYS A 51 7.90 7.64 5.21
N ILE A 52 7.83 7.77 3.89
CA ILE A 52 7.68 9.06 3.20
C ILE A 52 6.41 9.77 3.70
N ARG A 53 5.29 9.04 3.81
CA ARG A 53 4.02 9.60 4.25
C ARG A 53 4.08 10.11 5.69
N VAL A 54 4.70 9.36 6.60
CA VAL A 54 4.93 9.79 7.98
C VAL A 54 5.77 11.06 8.03
N ALA A 55 6.85 11.13 7.23
CA ALA A 55 7.70 12.32 7.15
C ALA A 55 6.93 13.55 6.61
N VAL A 56 6.11 13.37 5.59
CA VAL A 56 5.26 14.42 5.02
C VAL A 56 4.26 14.94 6.05
N TYR A 57 3.54 14.07 6.75
CA TYR A 57 2.61 14.51 7.79
C TYR A 57 3.33 15.22 8.94
N SER A 58 4.50 14.72 9.36
CA SER A 58 5.33 15.39 10.36
C SER A 58 5.78 16.78 9.91
N SER A 59 6.10 16.96 8.62
CA SER A 59 6.51 18.26 8.06
C SER A 59 5.37 19.29 8.01
N PHE A 60 4.11 18.83 7.94
CA PHE A 60 2.92 19.71 7.99
C PHE A 60 2.56 20.15 9.42
N GLY A 61 3.44 19.91 10.41
CA GLY A 61 3.23 20.33 11.78
C GLY A 61 2.28 19.41 12.57
N THR A 62 1.93 18.24 12.04
CA THR A 62 1.17 17.25 12.81
C THR A 62 2.10 16.52 13.78
N SER A 63 1.85 16.67 15.09
CA SER A 63 2.56 15.92 16.12
C SER A 63 2.08 14.47 16.13
N LEU A 64 2.70 13.64 15.31
CA LEU A 64 2.44 12.21 15.26
C LEU A 64 3.10 11.49 16.42
N THR A 65 2.33 10.69 17.14
CA THR A 65 2.92 9.73 18.09
C THR A 65 3.56 8.57 17.32
N ALA A 66 4.53 7.88 17.94
CA ALA A 66 5.15 6.70 17.35
C ALA A 66 4.11 5.63 16.94
N GLY A 67 3.04 5.47 17.74
CA GLY A 67 1.95 4.56 17.42
C GLY A 67 1.16 4.96 16.17
N GLN A 68 0.91 6.25 15.97
CA GLN A 68 0.24 6.76 14.76
C GLN A 68 1.13 6.59 13.52
N GLY A 69 2.44 6.85 13.64
CA GLY A 69 3.39 6.59 12.55
C GLY A 69 3.43 5.11 12.15
N LEU A 70 3.43 4.21 13.13
CA LEU A 70 3.40 2.76 12.89
C LEU A 70 2.08 2.31 12.26
N MET A 71 0.94 2.90 12.65
CA MET A 71 -0.34 2.65 11.97
C MET A 71 -0.33 3.09 10.51
N ILE A 72 0.23 4.27 10.18
CA ILE A 72 0.33 4.74 8.80
C ILE A 72 1.15 3.75 7.96
N LEU A 73 2.28 3.29 8.49
CA LEU A 73 3.12 2.28 7.86
C LEU A 73 2.35 0.98 7.61
N ALA A 74 1.67 0.45 8.63
CA ALA A 74 0.89 -0.77 8.52
C ALA A 74 -0.23 -0.65 7.47
N VAL A 75 -0.91 0.51 7.41
CA VAL A 75 -1.96 0.78 6.41
C VAL A 75 -1.36 0.83 5.00
N CYS A 76 -0.23 1.53 4.81
CA CYS A 76 0.41 1.63 3.49
C CYS A 76 0.86 0.26 2.98
N VAL A 77 1.56 -0.51 3.80
CA VAL A 77 1.99 -1.88 3.47
C VAL A 77 0.78 -2.78 3.20
N GLY A 78 -0.21 -2.76 4.10
CA GLY A 78 -1.40 -3.59 4.00
C GLY A 78 -2.18 -3.32 2.72
N LEU A 79 -2.47 -2.06 2.41
CA LEU A 79 -3.19 -1.69 1.19
C LEU A 79 -2.42 -2.06 -0.07
N MET A 80 -1.11 -1.84 -0.10
CA MET A 80 -0.28 -2.12 -1.27
C MET A 80 -0.18 -3.62 -1.55
N CYS A 81 -0.02 -4.43 -0.50
CA CYS A 81 -0.06 -5.89 -0.59
C CYS A 81 -1.45 -6.38 -1.00
N LEU A 82 -2.52 -5.83 -0.42
CA LEU A 82 -3.90 -6.21 -0.73
C LEU A 82 -4.21 -5.93 -2.21
N VAL A 83 -4.01 -4.70 -2.67
CA VAL A 83 -4.29 -4.28 -4.06
C VAL A 83 -3.39 -5.03 -5.05
N GLY A 84 -2.09 -5.14 -4.77
CA GLY A 84 -1.18 -5.85 -5.67
C GLY A 84 -1.51 -7.34 -5.79
N SER A 85 -1.92 -7.96 -4.68
CA SER A 85 -2.32 -9.38 -4.68
C SER A 85 -3.66 -9.60 -5.38
N THR A 86 -4.64 -8.70 -5.22
CA THR A 86 -5.94 -8.82 -5.90
C THR A 86 -5.80 -8.66 -7.41
N ILE A 87 -4.99 -7.70 -7.88
CA ILE A 87 -4.67 -7.53 -9.30
C ILE A 87 -4.02 -8.80 -9.86
N ARG A 88 -3.07 -9.37 -9.12
CA ARG A 88 -2.38 -10.59 -9.51
C ARG A 88 -3.33 -11.78 -9.62
N LEU A 89 -4.19 -11.99 -8.62
CA LEU A 89 -5.19 -13.05 -8.63
C LEU A 89 -6.14 -12.89 -9.82
N GLY A 90 -6.62 -11.66 -10.08
CA GLY A 90 -7.44 -11.36 -11.26
C GLY A 90 -6.73 -11.72 -12.56
N ARG A 91 -5.44 -11.37 -12.69
CA ARG A 91 -4.63 -11.70 -13.87
C ARG A 91 -4.41 -13.21 -14.02
N GLN A 92 -4.21 -13.94 -12.92
CA GLN A 92 -4.12 -15.41 -12.94
C GLN A 92 -5.43 -16.07 -13.40
N HIS A 93 -6.58 -15.56 -12.96
CA HIS A 93 -7.89 -16.03 -13.39
C HIS A 93 -8.09 -15.79 -14.90
N LEU A 94 -7.75 -14.60 -15.40
CA LEU A 94 -7.86 -14.29 -16.83
C LEU A 94 -7.04 -15.28 -17.69
N LYS A 95 -5.79 -15.53 -17.31
CA LYS A 95 -4.89 -16.47 -18.00
C LYS A 95 -5.39 -17.92 -17.99
N ARG A 96 -6.22 -18.30 -17.01
CA ARG A 96 -6.84 -19.64 -16.97
C ARG A 96 -8.02 -19.77 -17.94
N ILE A 97 -8.72 -18.68 -18.25
CA ILE A 97 -9.86 -18.68 -19.18
C ILE A 97 -9.39 -18.69 -20.64
N GLU A 98 -8.22 -18.11 -20.93
CA GLU A 98 -7.62 -18.07 -22.27
C GLU A 98 -6.97 -19.40 -22.71
N LYS A 99 -6.87 -20.39 -21.82
CA LYS A 99 -6.32 -21.72 -22.11
C LYS A 99 -7.43 -22.74 -22.31
#